data_AF-A0A124ID35-F1
#
_entry.id   AF-A0A124ID35-F1
#
_cell.length_a   1.000
_cell.length_b   1.000
_cell.length_c   1.000
_cell.angle_alpha   90.00
_cell.angle_beta   90.00
_cell.angle_gamma   90.00
#
_symmetry.space_group_name_H-M   'P 1'
#
loop_
_entity.id
_entity.type
_entity.pdbx_description
1 polymer ?
#
loop_
_entity_poly.entity_id
_entity_poly.type
_entity_poly.pdbx_seq_one_letter_code
_entity_poly.pdbx_strand_id
1 'polypeptide(L)'
;MDQTLYLLVHRHHFADEPGAPTTVDFMEDGEPLFWDDSEDSFTFLGLYSSRQGAEQRIEQARTLPGFRDHPNGFHVHEYIVGQTHWAEGFLVGEHTNG
;
A
#
# COMPACT_ATOMS: atom_id res chain seq x y z
N MET A 1 5.38 -25.58 -4.02
CA MET A 1 5.65 -24.43 -4.91
C MET A 1 4.94 -23.28 -4.27
N ASP A 2 5.70 -22.32 -3.76
CA ASP A 2 5.14 -21.16 -3.09
C ASP A 2 4.63 -20.22 -4.18
N GLN A 3 3.33 -19.91 -4.12
CA GLN A 3 2.70 -19.03 -5.10
C GLN A 3 2.87 -17.59 -4.63
N THR A 4 3.56 -16.76 -5.42
CA THR A 4 3.67 -15.32 -5.15
C THR A 4 2.51 -14.57 -5.80
N LEU A 5 1.90 -13.67 -5.06
CA LEU A 5 0.90 -12.72 -5.52
C LEU A 5 1.43 -11.29 -5.41
N TYR A 6 0.92 -10.42 -6.26
CA TYR A 6 1.33 -9.04 -6.41
C TYR A 6 0.12 -8.16 -6.12
N LEU A 7 0.11 -7.55 -4.95
CA LEU A 7 -0.94 -6.65 -4.49
C LEU A 7 -0.67 -5.24 -5.03
N LEU A 8 -1.56 -4.74 -5.89
CA LEU A 8 -1.47 -3.38 -6.43
C LEU A 8 -2.41 -2.45 -5.67
N VAL A 9 -1.83 -1.39 -5.11
CA VAL A 9 -2.55 -0.31 -4.43
C VAL A 9 -2.11 1.04 -4.98
N HIS A 10 -2.95 2.04 -4.79
CA HIS A 10 -2.62 3.44 -5.03
C HIS A 10 -2.84 4.24 -3.74
N ARG A 11 -1.80 4.93 -3.28
CA ARG A 11 -1.84 5.83 -2.13
C ARG A 11 -2.13 7.25 -2.62
N HIS A 12 -3.13 7.87 -2.02
CA HIS A 12 -3.42 9.28 -2.19
C HIS A 12 -3.22 9.98 -0.84
N HIS A 13 -2.08 10.67 -0.72
CA HIS A 13 -1.73 11.50 0.43
C HIS A 13 -2.41 12.85 0.28
N PHE A 14 -3.34 13.18 1.19
CA PHE A 14 -4.10 14.43 1.12
C PHE A 14 -3.25 15.67 1.45
N ALA A 15 -2.13 15.48 2.17
CA ALA A 15 -1.22 16.55 2.57
C ALA A 15 0.13 16.41 1.84
N ASP A 16 0.24 16.99 0.65
CA ASP A 16 1.52 17.19 -0.05
C ASP A 16 2.36 18.26 0.68
N GLU A 17 2.87 17.95 1.89
CA GLU A 17 3.87 18.80 2.54
C GLU A 17 5.24 18.57 1.88
N PRO A 18 5.86 19.61 1.27
CA PRO A 18 7.14 19.45 0.61
C PRO A 18 8.23 19.10 1.64
N GLY A 19 8.68 17.84 1.59
CA GLY A 19 9.72 17.31 2.50
C GLY A 19 9.22 16.26 3.49
N ALA A 20 7.93 15.91 3.48
CA ALA A 20 7.44 14.75 4.22
C ALA A 20 8.15 13.47 3.73
N PRO A 21 8.61 12.60 4.64
CA PRO A 21 9.32 11.39 4.26
C PRO A 21 8.37 10.49 3.46
N THR A 22 8.70 10.26 2.19
CA THR A 22 7.80 9.63 1.21
C THR A 22 7.47 8.17 1.50
N THR A 23 8.09 7.54 2.50
CA THR A 23 8.28 6.08 2.52
C THR A 23 8.24 5.41 3.90
N VAL A 24 8.18 6.12 5.04
CA VAL A 24 8.51 5.48 6.33
C VAL A 24 7.33 5.07 7.21
N ASP A 25 6.15 5.70 7.10
CA ASP A 25 5.05 5.42 8.04
C ASP A 25 4.05 4.34 7.57
N PHE A 26 4.19 3.84 6.34
CA PHE A 26 3.20 2.95 5.71
C PHE A 26 3.52 1.47 5.82
N MET A 27 4.69 1.12 6.36
CA MET A 27 5.19 -0.24 6.43
C MET A 27 5.58 -0.56 7.86
N GLU A 28 4.71 -1.29 8.58
CA GLU A 28 5.13 -1.97 9.82
C GLU A 28 5.56 -3.38 9.44
N ASP A 29 6.82 -3.72 9.72
CA ASP A 29 7.45 -5.00 9.34
C ASP A 29 7.36 -5.36 7.83
N GLY A 30 7.28 -4.36 6.96
CA GLY A 30 7.16 -4.56 5.50
C GLY A 30 5.73 -4.74 5.01
N GLU A 31 4.74 -4.63 5.90
CA GLU A 31 3.32 -4.74 5.58
C GLU A 31 2.64 -3.37 5.48
N PRO A 32 1.82 -3.14 4.44
CA PRO A 32 1.02 -1.93 4.31
C PRO A 32 0.01 -1.81 5.45
N LEU A 33 0.11 -0.73 6.22
CA LEU A 33 -0.91 -0.33 7.18
C LEU A 33 -2.10 0.30 6.43
N PHE A 34 -3.18 -0.45 6.26
CA PHE A 34 -4.42 0.05 5.63
C PHE A 34 -5.30 0.91 6.55
N TRP A 35 -4.93 0.98 7.83
CA TRP A 35 -5.65 1.73 8.84
C TRP A 35 -4.62 2.54 9.62
N ASP A 36 -4.40 3.76 9.17
CA ASP A 36 -3.73 4.78 9.97
C ASP A 36 -4.69 5.98 10.04
N ASP A 37 -4.61 6.77 11.12
CA ASP A 37 -5.43 7.97 11.33
C ASP A 37 -5.00 9.13 10.42
N SER A 38 -4.03 8.88 9.52
CA SER A 38 -3.62 9.81 8.47
C SER A 38 -4.73 10.06 7.45
N GLU A 39 -4.70 11.25 6.84
CA GLU A 39 -5.57 11.60 5.71
C GLU A 39 -5.20 10.83 4.41
N ASP A 40 -4.30 9.86 4.49
CA ASP A 40 -3.95 8.97 3.40
C ASP A 40 -5.11 8.04 3.05
N SER A 41 -5.53 8.09 1.79
CA SER A 41 -6.55 7.18 1.26
C SER A 41 -5.91 6.16 0.34
N PHE A 42 -6.21 4.88 0.58
CA PHE A 42 -5.73 3.77 -0.25
C PHE A 42 -6.82 3.27 -1.18
N THR A 43 -6.47 3.12 -2.45
CA THR A 43 -7.31 2.44 -3.42
C THR A 43 -6.68 1.10 -3.78
N PHE A 44 -7.39 0.01 -3.49
CA PHE A 44 -7.02 -1.32 -3.98
C PHE A 44 -7.36 -1.45 -5.47
N LEU A 45 -6.37 -1.77 -6.29
CA LEU A 45 -6.53 -1.89 -7.75
C LEU A 45 -6.55 -3.34 -8.24
N GLY A 46 -6.01 -4.28 -7.45
CA GLY A 46 -6.08 -5.70 -7.78
C GLY A 46 -4.98 -6.54 -7.14
N LEU A 47 -5.15 -7.85 -7.27
CA LEU A 47 -4.19 -8.88 -6.86
C LEU A 47 -3.83 -9.73 -8.09
N TYR A 48 -2.55 -9.84 -8.39
CA TYR A 48 -2.06 -10.45 -9.63
C TYR A 48 -1.16 -11.65 -9.31
N SER A 49 -1.18 -12.67 -10.15
CA SER A 49 -0.24 -13.81 -10.05
C SER A 49 1.12 -13.53 -10.68
N SER A 50 1.31 -12.34 -11.27
CA SER A 50 2.57 -11.91 -11.86
C SER A 50 2.76 -10.40 -11.72
N ARG A 51 4.03 -10.00 -11.53
CA ARG A 51 4.41 -8.58 -11.46
C ARG A 51 4.02 -7.81 -12.71
N GLN A 52 4.23 -8.42 -13.88
CA GLN A 52 3.90 -7.82 -15.17
C GLN A 52 2.40 -7.50 -15.30
N GLY A 53 1.51 -8.33 -14.74
CA GLY A 53 0.08 -8.05 -14.74
C GLY A 53 -0.27 -6.81 -13.91
N ALA A 54 0.38 -6.64 -12.76
CA ALA A 54 0.23 -5.44 -11.93
C ALA A 54 0.78 -4.19 -12.65
N GLU A 55 1.94 -4.29 -13.30
CA GLU A 55 2.55 -3.19 -14.06
C GLU A 55 1.68 -2.75 -15.24
N GLN A 56 1.11 -3.69 -16.00
CA GLN A 56 0.14 -3.37 -17.06
C GLN A 56 -1.10 -2.66 -16.53
N ARG A 57 -1.59 -3.07 -15.35
CA ARG A 57 -2.72 -2.38 -14.71
C ARG A 57 -2.36 -0.94 -14.31
N ILE A 58 -1.12 -0.69 -13.85
CA ILE A 58 -0.64 0.66 -13.54
C ILE A 58 -0.69 1.54 -14.78
N GLU A 59 -0.18 1.07 -15.92
CA GLU A 59 -0.20 1.83 -17.18
C GLU A 59 -1.63 2.23 -17.57
N GLN A 60 -2.59 1.32 -17.43
CA GLN A 60 -4.00 1.61 -17.66
C GLN A 60 -4.55 2.60 -16.64
N ALA A 61 -4.26 2.41 -15.35
CA ALA A 61 -4.75 3.24 -14.26
C ALA A 61 -4.31 4.70 -14.40
N ARG A 62 -3.08 4.95 -14.85
CA ARG A 62 -2.52 6.30 -15.06
C ARG A 62 -3.32 7.17 -16.03
N THR A 63 -4.17 6.57 -16.86
CA THR A 63 -5.02 7.32 -17.81
C THR A 63 -6.37 7.74 -17.24
N LEU A 64 -6.76 7.17 -16.09
CA LEU A 64 -8.06 7.38 -15.48
C LEU A 64 -8.08 8.67 -14.63
N PRO A 65 -9.24 9.31 -14.47
CA PRO A 65 -9.40 10.47 -13.58
C PRO A 65 -8.95 10.18 -12.15
N GLY A 66 -8.34 11.15 -11.47
CA GLY A 66 -7.76 11.00 -10.13
C GLY A 66 -6.38 10.36 -10.16
N PHE A 67 -6.25 9.18 -10.77
CA PHE A 67 -4.95 8.50 -10.91
C PHE A 67 -3.96 9.26 -11.79
N ARG A 68 -4.46 9.91 -12.86
CA ARG A 68 -3.63 10.72 -13.75
C ARG A 68 -3.03 11.95 -13.05
N ASP A 69 -3.70 12.46 -12.02
CA ASP A 69 -3.30 13.64 -11.26
C ASP A 69 -2.25 13.27 -10.20
N HIS A 70 -2.23 12.00 -9.77
CA HIS A 70 -1.28 11.43 -8.82
C HIS A 70 -0.54 10.20 -9.41
N PRO A 71 0.31 10.37 -10.44
CA PRO A 71 0.88 9.27 -11.21
C PRO A 71 1.97 8.47 -10.50
N ASN A 72 2.42 8.92 -9.33
CA ASN A 72 3.50 8.32 -8.53
C ASN A 72 3.00 7.55 -7.30
N GLY A 73 1.69 7.54 -7.03
CA GLY A 73 1.11 6.88 -5.85
C GLY A 73 0.95 5.36 -5.98
N PHE A 74 1.43 4.72 -7.05
CA PHE A 74 1.25 3.29 -7.27
C PHE A 74 2.30 2.45 -6.54
N HIS A 75 1.85 1.45 -5.79
CA HIS A 75 2.70 0.50 -5.07
C HIS A 75 2.30 -0.94 -5.39
N VAL A 76 3.29 -1.78 -5.67
CA VAL A 76 3.12 -3.22 -5.88
C VAL A 76 3.85 -3.96 -4.75
N HIS A 77 3.09 -4.68 -3.95
CA HIS A 77 3.61 -5.48 -2.83
C HIS A 77 3.60 -6.96 -3.20
N GLU A 78 4.65 -7.69 -2.81
CA GLU A 78 4.78 -9.12 -3.05
C GLU A 78 4.33 -9.91 -1.82
N TYR A 79 3.43 -10.87 -2.02
CA TYR A 79 2.87 -11.73 -0.98
C TYR A 79 3.05 -13.19 -1.33
N ILE A 80 3.49 -14.00 -0.38
CA ILE A 80 3.57 -15.45 -0.57
C ILE A 80 2.28 -16.09 -0.04
N VAL A 81 1.59 -16.85 -0.89
CA VAL A 81 0.37 -17.56 -0.51
C VAL A 81 0.67 -18.55 0.61
N GLY A 82 -0.05 -18.42 1.72
CA GLY A 82 0.11 -19.27 2.90
C GLY A 82 1.17 -18.79 3.89
N GLN A 83 1.85 -17.67 3.59
CA GLN A 83 2.69 -17.00 4.57
C GLN A 83 1.82 -16.32 5.63
N THR A 84 2.18 -16.53 6.90
CA THR A 84 1.56 -15.82 8.02
C THR A 84 2.26 -14.49 8.20
N HIS A 85 1.50 -13.40 8.06
CA HIS A 85 1.93 -12.05 8.42
C HIS A 85 1.32 -11.70 9.78
N TRP A 86 1.94 -10.77 10.52
CA TRP A 86 1.44 -10.35 11.85
C TRP A 86 1.32 -11.51 12.85
N ALA A 87 2.29 -12.43 12.86
CA ALA A 87 2.27 -13.60 13.74
C ALA A 87 2.25 -13.22 15.24
N GLU A 88 2.72 -12.02 15.57
CA GLU A 88 2.80 -11.48 16.92
C GLU A 88 1.55 -10.64 17.31
N GLY A 89 0.59 -10.49 16.40
CA GLY A 89 -0.59 -9.63 16.58
C GLY A 89 -0.34 -8.18 16.15
N PHE A 90 -1.31 -7.30 16.40
CA PHE A 90 -1.21 -5.86 16.12
C PHE A 90 -1.07 -5.08 17.43
N LEU A 91 -0.31 -3.99 17.40
CA LEU A 91 -0.19 -3.09 18.55
C LEU A 91 -1.45 -2.21 18.64
N VAL A 92 -2.10 -2.21 19.81
CA VAL A 92 -3.06 -1.17 20.18
C VAL A 92 -2.30 -0.19 21.04
N GLY A 93 -2.13 1.05 20.57
CA GLY A 93 -1.50 2.09 21.37
C GLY A 93 -2.16 2.17 22.74
N GLU A 94 -1.41 1.91 23.80
CA GLU A 94 -1.90 2.17 25.15
C GLU A 94 -2.16 3.67 25.23
N HIS A 95 -3.41 4.06 25.46
CA HIS A 95 -3.71 5.37 26.02
C HIS A 95 -2.96 5.45 27.37
N THR A 96 -1.74 5.98 27.36
CA THR A 96 -1.07 6.40 28.58
C THR A 96 -1.83 7.62 29.10
N ASN A 97 -2.86 7.34 29.90
CA ASN A 97 -3.48 8.37 30.73
C ASN A 97 -2.38 8.89 31.66
N GLY A 98 -1.95 10.12 31.41
CA GLY A 98 -1.10 10.89 32.31
C GLY A 98 -1.77 11.21 33.63
#